data_AF-A0A8H4P1R7-F1
#
_entry.id   AF-A0A8H4P1R7-F1
#
_cell.length_a   1.000
_cell.length_b   1.000
_cell.length_c   1.000
_cell.angle_alpha   90.00
_cell.angle_beta   90.00
_cell.angle_gamma   90.00
#
_symmetry.space_group_name_H-M   'P 1'
#
loop_
_entity.id
_entity.type
_entity.pdbx_description
1 polymer ?
#
loop_
_entity_poly.entity_id
_entity_poly.type
_entity_poly.pdbx_seq_one_letter_code
_entity_poly.pdbx_strand_id
1 'polypeptide(L)'
;MHILQRQPIDVESTLASLTLAEKILLLSGSDFWHSQDIPSKGISSVKCTDGPNGARGGRFFNPVSALCIPCGTGLGATWNRDLLFAAAQSQLEYRQKRHLATHQKTEHNRRLATESIVLLKNSGGILPIKPQECEDVAVIGPNAKLPAACGGGSTNLRPYYTSSVFQGIRDQLPSHAKLHFEPGVFGHVLLPYFTGDHVTDENGMPGVSISFFNQPESPWQIRKPFDQQNIPDTTYQLMDYGHPEKGETFYISMTAYYKPDFDGAYEFDLASYGTSKFYIDEHLVIDNASSQTHAGMFFGHGSIEERGTYEMKSNQTYRLRVEAGRASTSLTTGSSFIPIPGGTCRLGGCLKFEPAEGIRRAADLAKKCKHTFVVVGLNADLEKEGKDRESMGREG
;
A
#
# COMPACT_ATOMS: atom_id res chain seq x y z
N MET A 1 27.19 -13.81 -7.63
CA MET A 1 25.99 -14.52 -8.11
C MET A 1 26.17 -14.71 -9.61
N HIS A 2 26.46 -15.94 -10.04
CA HIS A 2 26.71 -16.24 -11.44
C HIS A 2 25.43 -15.96 -12.24
N ILE A 3 25.53 -15.10 -13.26
CA ILE A 3 24.59 -15.16 -14.39
C ILE A 3 24.82 -16.55 -14.96
N LEU A 4 23.89 -17.49 -14.72
CA LEU A 4 23.84 -18.70 -15.52
C LEU A 4 23.66 -18.22 -16.95
N GLN A 5 24.74 -18.27 -17.74
CA GLN A 5 24.64 -18.19 -19.20
C GLN A 5 23.74 -19.35 -19.60
N ARG A 6 22.44 -19.08 -19.71
CA ARG A 6 21.49 -20.04 -20.24
C ARG A 6 21.93 -20.30 -21.67
N GLN A 7 22.20 -21.56 -22.00
CA GLN A 7 22.42 -21.95 -23.38
C GLN A 7 21.20 -21.50 -24.19
N PRO A 8 21.39 -20.85 -25.35
CA PRO A 8 20.27 -20.50 -26.21
C PRO A 8 19.50 -21.77 -26.58
N ILE A 9 18.17 -21.73 -26.47
CA ILE A 9 17.31 -22.81 -26.93
C ILE A 9 17.20 -22.70 -28.45
N ASP A 10 17.46 -23.79 -29.17
CA ASP A 10 17.06 -23.93 -30.57
C ASP A 10 15.55 -24.19 -30.61
N VAL A 11 14.80 -23.13 -30.91
CA VAL A 11 13.33 -23.15 -30.83
C VAL A 11 12.73 -24.23 -31.73
N GLU A 12 13.22 -24.39 -32.97
CA GLU A 12 12.65 -25.32 -33.94
C GLU A 12 12.93 -26.78 -33.55
N SER A 13 14.18 -27.08 -33.18
CA SER A 13 14.57 -28.42 -32.73
C SER A 13 13.84 -28.82 -31.45
N THR A 14 13.78 -27.90 -30.47
CA THR A 14 13.05 -28.13 -29.22
C THR A 14 11.57 -28.36 -29.50
N LEU A 15 10.92 -27.51 -30.31
CA LEU A 15 9.49 -27.62 -30.65
C LEU A 15 9.15 -28.92 -31.41
N ALA A 16 10.04 -29.39 -32.28
CA ALA A 16 9.91 -30.67 -32.97
C ALA A 16 9.99 -31.86 -32.00
N SER A 17 10.76 -31.72 -30.92
CA SER A 17 10.94 -32.77 -29.91
C SER A 17 9.81 -32.87 -28.88
N LEU A 18 8.93 -31.86 -28.79
CA LEU A 18 7.82 -31.81 -27.84
C LEU A 18 6.64 -32.66 -28.31
N THR A 19 6.07 -33.42 -27.38
CA THR A 19 4.75 -34.02 -27.53
C THR A 19 3.65 -32.95 -27.59
N LEU A 20 2.46 -33.32 -28.07
CA LEU A 20 1.32 -32.41 -28.07
C LEU A 20 0.95 -31.95 -26.65
N ALA A 21 1.02 -32.84 -25.66
CA ALA A 21 0.72 -32.50 -24.26
C ALA A 21 1.71 -31.45 -23.71
N GLU A 22 3.00 -31.61 -23.98
CA GLU A 22 4.03 -30.63 -23.61
C GLU A 22 3.82 -29.29 -24.31
N LYS A 23 3.41 -29.29 -25.59
CA LYS A 23 3.06 -28.06 -26.31
C LYS A 23 1.87 -27.34 -25.67
N ILE A 24 0.81 -28.08 -25.36
CA ILE A 24 -0.39 -27.52 -24.69
C ILE A 24 -0.01 -26.97 -23.31
N LEU A 25 0.82 -27.69 -22.56
CA LEU A 25 1.29 -27.26 -21.24
C LEU A 25 1.95 -25.88 -21.31
N LEU A 26 2.85 -25.65 -22.27
CA LEU A 26 3.55 -24.36 -22.43
C LEU A 26 2.66 -23.16 -22.80
N LEU A 27 1.37 -23.37 -23.06
CA LEU A 27 0.40 -22.29 -23.35
C LEU A 27 -0.25 -21.71 -22.08
N SER A 28 0.14 -22.14 -20.88
CA SER A 28 -0.33 -21.61 -19.61
C SER A 28 0.80 -21.29 -18.65
N GLY A 29 0.49 -20.51 -17.60
CA GLY A 29 1.36 -20.37 -16.44
C GLY A 29 1.30 -21.61 -15.54
N SER A 30 2.38 -21.88 -14.81
CA SER A 30 2.37 -22.86 -13.72
C SER A 30 1.76 -22.28 -12.44
N ASP A 31 1.86 -20.96 -12.26
CA ASP A 31 1.22 -20.19 -11.21
C ASP A 31 0.97 -18.75 -11.68
N PHE A 32 0.64 -17.82 -10.77
CA PHE A 32 0.41 -16.40 -11.06
C PHE A 32 1.60 -15.67 -11.72
N TRP A 33 2.83 -16.18 -11.55
CA TRP A 33 4.06 -15.46 -11.87
C TRP A 33 5.00 -16.24 -12.79
N HIS A 34 4.78 -17.53 -13.00
CA HIS A 34 5.74 -18.40 -13.66
C HIS A 34 5.13 -19.09 -14.88
N SER A 35 5.93 -19.19 -15.96
CA SER A 35 5.62 -20.12 -17.04
C SER A 35 5.86 -21.56 -16.60
N GLN A 36 5.26 -22.51 -17.32
CA GLN A 36 5.64 -23.92 -17.22
C GLN A 36 7.11 -24.15 -17.60
N ASP A 37 7.70 -25.22 -17.07
CA ASP A 37 9.03 -25.70 -17.42
C ASP A 37 9.01 -27.14 -17.93
N ILE A 38 10.01 -27.49 -18.74
CA ILE A 38 10.24 -28.86 -19.21
C ILE A 38 11.75 -29.09 -19.16
N PRO A 39 12.31 -29.38 -17.98
CA PRO A 39 13.76 -29.49 -17.79
C PRO A 39 14.42 -30.54 -18.68
N SER A 40 13.71 -31.64 -18.97
CA SER A 40 14.17 -32.71 -19.89
C SER A 40 14.39 -32.24 -21.33
N LYS A 41 13.81 -31.08 -21.70
CA LYS A 41 13.93 -30.44 -23.02
C LYS A 41 14.74 -29.14 -22.97
N GLY A 42 15.37 -28.85 -21.84
CA GLY A 42 16.12 -27.61 -21.61
C GLY A 42 15.24 -26.37 -21.41
N ILE A 43 13.92 -26.52 -21.31
CA ILE A 43 12.99 -25.40 -21.11
C ILE A 43 12.90 -25.10 -19.62
N SER A 44 13.37 -23.92 -19.21
CA SER A 44 13.26 -23.43 -17.83
C SER A 44 12.08 -22.50 -17.65
N SER A 45 11.48 -22.50 -16.46
CA SER A 45 10.43 -21.55 -16.11
C SER A 45 10.92 -20.10 -16.21
N VAL A 46 10.05 -19.25 -16.74
CA VAL A 46 10.23 -17.80 -16.82
C VAL A 46 9.36 -17.13 -15.78
N LYS A 47 9.99 -16.33 -14.91
CA LYS A 47 9.29 -15.52 -13.92
C LYS A 47 8.90 -14.15 -14.48
N CYS A 48 7.60 -13.91 -14.57
CA CYS A 48 6.94 -12.64 -14.78
C CYS A 48 6.70 -11.92 -13.44
N THR A 49 6.41 -10.63 -13.54
CA THR A 49 6.10 -9.77 -12.40
C THR A 49 5.37 -8.55 -12.93
N ASP A 50 4.40 -8.06 -12.18
CA ASP A 50 3.74 -6.82 -12.57
C ASP A 50 4.70 -5.63 -12.56
N GLY A 51 4.36 -4.74 -13.48
CA GLY A 51 4.70 -3.34 -13.55
C GLY A 51 3.43 -2.54 -13.86
N PRO A 52 3.50 -1.26 -14.29
CA PRO A 52 4.54 -0.65 -15.13
C PRO A 52 5.48 0.35 -14.42
N ASN A 53 5.22 0.66 -13.15
CA ASN A 53 5.94 1.69 -12.38
C ASN A 53 6.94 1.09 -11.37
N GLY A 54 7.29 -0.19 -11.55
CA GLY A 54 8.28 -0.92 -10.76
C GLY A 54 7.99 -2.42 -10.77
N ALA A 55 9.01 -3.25 -10.52
CA ALA A 55 8.85 -4.70 -10.51
C ALA A 55 8.39 -5.19 -9.13
N ARG A 56 7.07 -5.37 -8.93
CA ARG A 56 6.46 -5.71 -7.63
C ARG A 56 6.97 -7.01 -7.00
N GLY A 57 7.41 -7.94 -7.83
CA GLY A 57 7.72 -9.31 -7.44
C GLY A 57 6.57 -10.29 -7.75
N GLY A 58 6.57 -11.42 -7.04
CA GLY A 58 5.60 -12.49 -7.27
C GLY A 58 5.00 -12.98 -5.97
N ARG A 59 4.60 -12.04 -5.11
CA ARG A 59 3.86 -12.29 -3.88
C ARG A 59 2.80 -11.22 -3.68
N PHE A 60 1.59 -11.61 -3.30
CA PHE A 60 0.55 -10.69 -2.84
C PHE A 60 0.66 -10.46 -1.34
N PHE A 61 0.81 -11.55 -0.57
CA PHE A 61 1.04 -11.44 0.87
C PHE A 61 2.50 -11.08 1.18
N ASN A 62 2.68 -10.08 2.04
CA ASN A 62 3.98 -9.58 2.49
C ASN A 62 4.99 -9.37 1.34
N PRO A 63 4.66 -8.50 0.36
CA PRO A 63 5.48 -8.32 -0.82
C PRO A 63 6.86 -7.75 -0.48
N VAL A 64 7.83 -8.12 -1.30
CA VAL A 64 9.18 -7.53 -1.23
C VAL A 64 9.15 -6.09 -1.71
N SER A 65 9.99 -5.24 -1.11
CA SER A 65 10.10 -3.86 -1.57
C SER A 65 10.72 -3.76 -2.96
N ALA A 66 10.27 -2.78 -3.74
CA ALA A 66 10.72 -2.48 -5.09
C ALA A 66 10.94 -0.97 -5.30
N LEU A 67 11.61 -0.61 -6.40
CA LEU A 67 11.70 0.78 -6.84
C LEU A 67 10.36 1.20 -7.43
N CYS A 68 9.67 2.12 -6.76
CA CYS A 68 8.49 2.80 -7.31
C CYS A 68 8.93 4.05 -8.07
N ILE A 69 8.63 4.12 -9.36
CA ILE A 69 8.84 5.31 -10.19
C ILE A 69 7.51 6.05 -10.44
N PRO A 70 7.52 7.30 -10.94
CA PRO A 70 6.28 8.02 -11.24
C PRO A 70 5.33 7.25 -12.17
N CYS A 71 4.03 7.55 -12.09
CA CYS A 71 3.03 6.96 -12.96
C CYS A 71 3.28 7.33 -14.43
N GLY A 72 2.73 6.53 -15.36
CA GLY A 72 2.98 6.69 -16.80
C GLY A 72 2.63 8.07 -17.36
N THR A 73 1.58 8.72 -16.85
CA THR A 73 1.21 10.09 -17.26
C THR A 73 2.21 11.14 -16.76
N GLY A 74 2.74 10.99 -15.55
CA GLY A 74 3.84 11.83 -15.05
C GLY A 74 5.13 11.63 -15.85
N LEU A 75 5.47 10.38 -16.15
CA LEU A 75 6.60 10.04 -17.02
C LEU A 75 6.44 10.64 -18.42
N GLY A 76 5.24 10.56 -19.01
CA GLY A 76 4.94 11.18 -20.30
C GLY A 76 5.07 12.69 -20.29
N ALA A 77 4.76 13.34 -19.16
CA ALA A 77 4.87 14.79 -18.99
C ALA A 77 6.32 15.30 -18.97
N THR A 78 7.31 14.42 -18.84
CA THR A 78 8.74 14.79 -18.97
C THR A 78 9.10 15.18 -20.40
N TRP A 79 8.39 14.66 -21.41
CA TRP A 79 8.74 14.75 -22.83
C TRP A 79 10.20 14.37 -23.13
N ASN A 80 10.80 13.50 -22.30
CA ASN A 80 12.23 13.20 -22.32
C ASN A 80 12.49 11.70 -22.53
N ARG A 81 12.70 11.30 -23.78
CA ARG A 81 12.90 9.89 -24.16
C ARG A 81 14.13 9.25 -23.48
N ASP A 82 15.21 10.00 -23.34
CA ASP A 82 16.45 9.48 -22.75
C ASP A 82 16.26 9.21 -21.25
N LEU A 83 15.53 10.09 -20.57
CA LEU A 83 15.16 9.90 -19.17
C LEU A 83 14.24 8.68 -18.98
N LEU A 84 13.27 8.47 -19.88
CA LEU A 84 12.42 7.27 -19.85
C LEU A 84 13.22 5.99 -20.07
N PHE A 85 14.20 6.02 -20.98
CA PHE A 85 15.09 4.88 -21.21
C PHE A 85 15.95 4.58 -19.97
N ALA A 86 16.50 5.62 -19.33
CA ALA A 86 17.26 5.49 -18.09
C ALA A 86 16.41 4.97 -16.92
N ALA A 87 15.13 5.38 -16.83
CA ALA A 87 14.19 4.86 -15.85
C ALA A 87 13.93 3.35 -16.04
N ALA A 88 13.74 2.92 -17.29
CA ALA A 88 13.57 1.50 -17.62
C ALA A 88 14.82 0.67 -17.30
N GLN A 89 16.02 1.17 -17.64
CA GLN A 89 17.28 0.53 -17.28
C GLN A 89 17.44 0.39 -15.77
N SER A 90 17.10 1.43 -15.01
CA SER A 90 17.16 1.42 -13.55
C SER A 90 16.31 0.29 -12.96
N GLN A 91 15.08 0.10 -13.45
CA GLN A 91 14.22 -0.99 -12.98
C GLN A 91 14.85 -2.38 -13.21
N LEU A 92 15.52 -2.59 -14.33
CA LEU A 92 16.22 -3.85 -14.63
C LEU A 92 17.40 -4.10 -13.70
N GLU A 93 18.20 -3.07 -13.43
CA GLU A 93 19.38 -3.17 -12.55
C GLU A 93 19.00 -3.45 -11.08
N TYR A 94 17.91 -2.84 -10.59
CA TYR A 94 17.41 -3.04 -9.24
C TYR A 94 17.08 -4.51 -8.95
N ARG A 95 16.59 -5.24 -9.96
CA ARG A 95 16.32 -6.68 -9.85
C ARG A 95 17.59 -7.51 -9.69
N GLN A 96 18.68 -7.11 -10.33
CA GLN A 96 19.94 -7.85 -10.35
C GLN A 96 20.78 -7.62 -9.08
N LYS A 97 20.73 -6.41 -8.51
CA LYS A 97 21.51 -6.01 -7.33
C LYS A 97 20.59 -5.77 -6.12
N ARG A 98 19.91 -6.83 -5.68
CA ARG A 98 18.88 -6.88 -4.61
C ARG A 98 19.24 -6.24 -3.26
N HIS A 99 20.49 -5.82 -3.03
CA HIS A 99 21.00 -5.47 -1.71
C HIS A 99 21.37 -4.00 -1.48
N LEU A 100 21.19 -3.08 -2.44
CA LEU A 100 21.49 -1.67 -2.17
C LEU A 100 20.54 -0.71 -2.90
N ALA A 101 19.65 -0.08 -2.14
CA ALA A 101 19.18 1.27 -2.41
C ALA A 101 20.37 2.22 -2.19
N THR A 102 21.28 2.30 -3.15
CA THR A 102 22.42 3.23 -3.09
C THR A 102 21.94 4.67 -3.26
N HIS A 103 22.59 5.64 -2.61
CA HIS A 103 22.31 7.07 -2.75
C HIS A 103 22.16 7.54 -4.21
N GLN A 104 23.01 7.05 -5.12
CA GLN A 104 22.97 7.40 -6.55
C GLN A 104 21.66 6.98 -7.25
N LYS A 105 21.02 5.90 -6.80
CA LYS A 105 19.77 5.42 -7.39
C LYS A 105 18.55 6.18 -6.86
N THR A 106 18.63 6.62 -5.60
CA THR A 106 17.67 7.58 -5.01
C THR A 106 17.67 8.90 -5.77
N GLU A 107 18.84 9.42 -6.16
CA GLU A 107 18.92 10.66 -6.96
C GLU A 107 18.26 10.53 -8.33
N HIS A 108 18.47 9.41 -9.02
CA HIS A 108 17.86 9.21 -10.34
C HIS A 108 16.33 9.19 -10.26
N ASN A 109 15.76 8.45 -9.30
CA ASN A 109 14.31 8.41 -9.12
C ASN A 109 13.75 9.78 -8.68
N ARG A 110 14.48 10.49 -7.81
CA ARG A 110 14.12 11.86 -7.40
C ARG A 110 14.12 12.81 -8.60
N ARG A 111 15.13 12.74 -9.48
CA ARG A 111 15.18 13.53 -10.72
C ARG A 111 14.02 13.19 -11.64
N LEU A 112 13.71 11.91 -11.82
CA LEU A 112 12.58 11.45 -12.63
C LEU A 112 11.26 12.01 -12.12
N ALA A 113 11.04 11.96 -10.80
CA ALA A 113 9.87 12.56 -10.16
C ALA A 113 9.84 14.09 -10.34
N THR A 114 10.96 14.79 -10.16
CA THR A 114 11.06 16.24 -10.34
C THR A 114 10.74 16.67 -11.78
N GLU A 115 11.31 15.98 -12.78
CA GLU A 115 11.05 16.28 -14.21
C GLU A 115 9.63 15.89 -14.64
N SER A 116 8.91 15.08 -13.85
CA SER A 116 7.50 14.72 -14.10
C SER A 116 6.50 15.78 -13.60
N ILE A 117 6.94 16.78 -12.81
CA ILE A 117 6.08 17.81 -12.25
C ILE A 117 5.80 18.89 -13.31
N VAL A 118 4.53 19.24 -13.50
CA VAL A 118 4.10 20.32 -14.40
C VAL A 118 3.65 21.54 -13.60
N LEU A 119 4.33 22.67 -13.80
CA LEU A 119 3.91 23.95 -13.23
C LEU A 119 2.77 24.55 -14.06
N LEU A 120 1.54 24.48 -13.55
CA LEU A 120 0.35 24.95 -14.27
C LEU A 120 0.12 26.47 -14.14
N LYS A 121 0.45 27.06 -13.00
CA LYS A 121 0.26 28.49 -12.74
C LYS A 121 1.32 29.01 -11.78
N ASN A 122 1.93 30.13 -12.15
CA ASN A 122 2.78 30.92 -11.26
C ASN A 122 2.47 32.40 -11.51
N SER A 123 1.86 33.07 -10.54
CA SER A 123 1.45 34.47 -10.65
C SER A 123 1.97 35.24 -9.44
N GLY A 124 2.35 36.51 -9.64
CA GLY A 124 2.86 37.34 -8.55
C GLY A 124 4.24 36.91 -8.03
N GLY A 125 4.99 36.09 -8.77
CA GLY A 125 6.34 35.67 -8.38
C GLY A 125 6.38 34.79 -7.12
N ILE A 126 5.30 34.07 -6.80
CA ILE A 126 5.21 33.21 -5.61
C ILE A 126 6.27 32.10 -5.64
N LEU A 127 6.55 31.54 -6.81
CA LEU A 127 7.61 30.53 -7.01
C LEU A 127 8.77 31.12 -7.82
N PRO A 128 10.03 30.75 -7.50
CA PRO A 128 10.44 29.78 -6.48
C PRO A 128 10.44 30.36 -5.05
N ILE A 129 10.06 29.53 -4.07
CA ILE A 129 10.18 29.87 -2.65
C ILE A 129 11.63 29.63 -2.23
N LYS A 130 12.21 30.59 -1.50
CA LYS A 130 13.54 30.45 -0.92
C LYS A 130 13.43 29.91 0.51
N PRO A 131 13.97 28.73 0.81
CA PRO A 131 13.82 28.15 2.14
C PRO A 131 14.38 29.01 3.27
N GLN A 132 15.43 29.80 3.01
CA GLN A 132 16.06 30.68 3.99
C GLN A 132 15.18 31.86 4.41
N GLU A 133 14.15 32.18 3.63
CA GLU A 133 13.18 33.27 3.92
C GLU A 133 11.91 32.74 4.62
N CYS A 134 11.90 31.46 4.99
CA CYS A 134 10.77 30.80 5.63
C CYS A 134 10.96 30.77 7.15
N GLU A 135 10.08 31.43 7.89
CA GLU A 135 10.00 31.35 9.36
C GLU A 135 8.83 30.44 9.78
N ASP A 136 7.60 30.83 9.47
CA ASP A 136 6.40 30.03 9.70
C ASP A 136 5.79 29.57 8.38
N VAL A 137 5.71 28.24 8.21
CA VAL A 137 5.19 27.57 7.01
C VAL A 137 4.02 26.68 7.39
N ALA A 138 2.90 26.83 6.68
CA ALA A 138 1.76 25.94 6.80
C ALA A 138 1.76 24.93 5.65
N VAL A 139 1.55 23.64 5.97
CA VAL A 139 1.22 22.61 4.99
C VAL A 139 -0.17 22.09 5.32
N ILE A 140 -1.09 22.27 4.38
CA ILE A 140 -2.51 22.02 4.55
C ILE A 140 -2.96 20.98 3.54
N GLY A 141 -3.73 20.00 3.98
CA GLY A 141 -4.47 19.10 3.10
C GLY A 141 -4.17 17.62 3.32
N PRO A 142 -5.08 16.74 2.87
CA PRO A 142 -5.05 15.31 3.19
C PRO A 142 -3.86 14.59 2.54
N ASN A 143 -3.37 15.09 1.39
CA ASN A 143 -2.24 14.50 0.68
C ASN A 143 -0.88 15.01 1.18
N ALA A 144 -0.84 15.90 2.17
CA ALA A 144 0.42 16.46 2.67
C ALA A 144 1.32 15.40 3.31
N LYS A 145 0.75 14.56 4.18
CA LYS A 145 1.46 13.45 4.85
C LYS A 145 1.29 12.10 4.15
N LEU A 146 0.34 11.96 3.22
CA LEU A 146 0.12 10.73 2.45
C LEU A 146 1.07 10.67 1.23
N PRO A 147 2.03 9.72 1.19
CA PRO A 147 2.84 9.51 0.00
C PRO A 147 2.04 8.72 -1.05
N ALA A 148 1.25 9.42 -1.86
CA ALA A 148 0.51 8.84 -2.99
C ALA A 148 1.45 8.41 -4.14
N ALA A 149 2.30 7.41 -3.88
CA ALA A 149 3.41 7.02 -4.75
C ALA A 149 2.98 6.35 -6.06
N CYS A 150 1.84 5.63 -6.05
CA CYS A 150 1.27 4.97 -7.22
C CYS A 150 -0.25 4.80 -7.09
N GLY A 151 -0.91 4.44 -8.20
CA GLY A 151 -2.33 4.08 -8.23
C GLY A 151 -2.59 2.65 -7.74
N GLY A 152 -3.85 2.31 -7.52
CA GLY A 152 -4.25 1.00 -7.01
C GLY A 152 -4.26 -0.11 -8.08
N GLY A 153 -4.33 -1.36 -7.63
CA GLY A 153 -4.40 -2.55 -8.50
C GLY A 153 -3.04 -3.18 -8.81
N SER A 154 -2.91 -3.80 -9.99
CA SER A 154 -1.69 -4.46 -10.46
C SER A 154 -0.47 -3.52 -10.52
N THR A 155 -0.69 -2.21 -10.61
CA THR A 155 0.39 -1.23 -10.62
C THR A 155 0.88 -0.84 -9.21
N ASN A 156 0.20 -1.29 -8.15
CA ASN A 156 0.61 -1.01 -6.78
C ASN A 156 1.77 -1.92 -6.36
N LEU A 157 2.73 -1.40 -5.60
CA LEU A 157 3.86 -2.15 -5.08
C LEU A 157 4.33 -1.56 -3.75
N ARG A 158 5.11 -2.33 -2.98
CA ARG A 158 5.76 -1.83 -1.76
C ARG A 158 7.04 -1.07 -2.13
N PRO A 159 7.13 0.26 -1.94
CA PRO A 159 8.36 0.98 -2.23
C PRO A 159 9.47 0.62 -1.21
N TYR A 160 10.74 0.86 -1.54
CA TYR A 160 11.83 0.78 -0.55
C TYR A 160 11.65 1.79 0.59
N TYR A 161 11.21 2.98 0.23
CA TYR A 161 10.78 4.05 1.13
C TYR A 161 9.94 5.03 0.30
N THR A 162 9.23 5.90 0.99
CA THR A 162 8.49 7.01 0.40
C THR A 162 8.82 8.31 1.13
N SER A 163 8.61 9.44 0.46
CA SER A 163 8.67 10.76 1.09
C SER A 163 7.36 11.47 0.82
N SER A 164 6.71 11.96 1.87
CA SER A 164 5.51 12.78 1.74
C SER A 164 5.89 14.21 1.35
N VAL A 165 4.93 14.98 0.83
CA VAL A 165 5.16 16.40 0.51
C VAL A 165 5.55 17.18 1.78
N PHE A 166 4.91 16.85 2.90
CA PHE A 166 5.24 17.42 4.22
C PHE A 166 6.70 17.17 4.60
N GLN A 167 7.17 15.92 4.47
CA GLN A 167 8.57 15.58 4.79
C GLN A 167 9.53 16.26 3.82
N GLY A 168 9.23 16.24 2.52
CA GLY A 168 10.04 16.92 1.50
C GLY A 168 10.19 18.42 1.77
N ILE A 169 9.13 19.10 2.22
CA ILE A 169 9.20 20.51 2.64
C ILE A 169 10.02 20.65 3.93
N ARG A 170 9.76 19.83 4.94
CA ARG A 170 10.50 19.83 6.22
C ARG A 170 12.01 19.74 6.00
N ASP A 171 12.44 18.82 5.13
CA ASP A 171 13.85 18.54 4.85
C ASP A 171 14.57 19.70 4.14
N GLN A 172 13.83 20.61 3.50
CA GLN A 172 14.40 21.79 2.83
C GLN A 172 14.40 23.04 3.72
N LEU A 173 13.62 23.05 4.80
CA LEU A 173 13.50 24.20 5.68
C LEU A 173 14.70 24.31 6.64
N PRO A 174 15.15 25.53 6.96
CA PRO A 174 16.21 25.74 7.94
C PRO A 174 15.72 25.36 9.36
N SER A 175 16.65 25.05 10.26
CA SER A 175 16.35 24.56 11.62
C SER A 175 15.51 25.50 12.49
N HIS A 176 15.49 26.81 12.18
CA HIS A 176 14.69 27.80 12.90
C HIS A 176 13.24 27.89 12.38
N ALA A 177 12.95 27.35 11.19
CA ALA A 177 11.63 27.43 10.60
C ALA A 177 10.66 26.48 11.32
N LYS A 178 9.46 26.97 11.60
CA LYS A 178 8.34 26.19 12.12
C LYS A 178 7.47 25.73 10.97
N LEU A 179 7.28 24.41 10.90
CA LEU A 179 6.39 23.79 9.94
C LEU A 179 5.15 23.27 10.65
N HIS A 180 4.03 23.89 10.35
CA HIS A 180 2.71 23.57 10.87
C HIS A 180 1.97 22.65 9.90
N PHE A 181 1.09 21.80 10.43
CA PHE A 181 0.28 20.87 9.66
C PHE A 181 -1.18 20.98 10.04
N GLU A 182 -2.06 21.04 9.05
CA GLU A 182 -3.49 20.83 9.22
C GLU A 182 -3.99 19.88 8.11
N PRO A 183 -4.71 18.80 8.45
CA PRO A 183 -5.23 17.88 7.43
C PRO A 183 -6.28 18.55 6.52
N GLY A 184 -6.93 19.62 6.97
CA GLY A 184 -7.99 20.29 6.22
C GLY A 184 -9.25 19.42 6.15
N VAL A 185 -9.58 18.91 4.97
CA VAL A 185 -10.74 18.04 4.74
C VAL A 185 -10.25 16.71 4.17
N PHE A 186 -10.80 15.61 4.67
CA PHE A 186 -10.55 14.28 4.14
C PHE A 186 -11.49 13.97 2.97
N GLY A 187 -10.93 13.52 1.85
CA GLY A 187 -11.68 13.08 0.65
C GLY A 187 -11.58 11.57 0.44
N HIS A 188 -11.60 10.80 1.53
CA HIS A 188 -11.40 9.36 1.51
C HIS A 188 -12.69 8.63 1.13
N VAL A 189 -12.63 7.71 0.15
CA VAL A 189 -13.71 6.74 -0.09
C VAL A 189 -13.72 5.72 1.04
N LEU A 190 -12.54 5.20 1.38
CA LEU A 190 -12.26 4.27 2.47
C LEU A 190 -11.29 4.96 3.44
N LEU A 191 -11.49 4.86 4.76
CA LEU A 191 -10.62 5.54 5.74
C LEU A 191 -9.17 5.06 5.58
N PRO A 192 -8.15 5.92 5.67
CA PRO A 192 -6.78 5.55 5.36
C PRO A 192 -6.30 4.43 6.29
N TYR A 193 -5.66 3.41 5.70
CA TYR A 193 -5.03 2.35 6.48
C TYR A 193 -3.72 2.84 7.12
N PHE A 194 -3.29 2.17 8.17
CA PHE A 194 -2.09 2.53 8.91
C PHE A 194 -0.87 1.87 8.25
N THR A 195 0.17 2.65 8.00
CA THR A 195 1.45 2.18 7.47
C THR A 195 2.52 2.21 8.57
N GLY A 196 3.68 1.59 8.32
CA GLY A 196 4.82 1.67 9.22
C GLY A 196 5.35 3.08 9.53
N ASP A 197 4.90 4.12 8.81
CA ASP A 197 5.17 5.52 9.16
C ASP A 197 4.34 5.99 10.38
N HIS A 198 3.26 5.28 10.71
CA HIS A 198 2.27 5.66 11.72
C HIS A 198 2.14 4.63 12.85
N VAL A 199 2.47 3.37 12.57
CA VAL A 199 2.35 2.27 13.53
C VAL A 199 3.62 1.45 13.64
N THR A 200 3.81 0.88 14.82
CA THR A 200 4.84 -0.12 15.08
C THR A 200 4.24 -1.46 15.47
N ASP A 201 4.99 -2.52 15.25
CA ASP A 201 4.64 -3.88 15.59
C ASP A 201 4.95 -4.20 17.07
N GLU A 202 4.75 -5.45 17.51
CA GLU A 202 4.98 -5.88 18.90
C GLU A 202 6.45 -5.77 19.35
N ASN A 203 7.39 -5.64 18.40
CA ASN A 203 8.81 -5.47 18.67
C ASN A 203 9.28 -4.01 18.51
N GLY A 204 8.36 -3.08 18.25
CA GLY A 204 8.66 -1.67 18.00
C GLY A 204 9.20 -1.39 16.59
N MET A 205 9.12 -2.35 15.67
CA MET A 205 9.52 -2.16 14.28
C MET A 205 8.40 -1.49 13.48
N PRO A 206 8.69 -0.62 12.51
CA PRO A 206 7.68 -0.05 11.61
C PRO A 206 6.80 -1.14 10.97
N GLY A 207 5.49 -0.96 11.01
CA GLY A 207 4.50 -1.88 10.43
C GLY A 207 3.64 -2.55 11.49
N VAL A 208 3.13 -3.74 11.18
CA VAL A 208 2.22 -4.50 12.05
C VAL A 208 2.65 -5.96 12.17
N SER A 209 2.42 -6.57 13.33
CA SER A 209 2.62 -8.00 13.55
C SER A 209 1.40 -8.75 13.06
N ILE A 210 1.58 -9.77 12.23
CA ILE A 210 0.52 -10.70 11.83
C ILE A 210 0.91 -12.11 12.26
N SER A 211 0.02 -12.76 13.00
CA SER A 211 0.21 -14.08 13.59
C SER A 211 -0.89 -15.02 13.12
N PHE A 212 -0.53 -16.24 12.74
CA PHE A 212 -1.45 -17.24 12.19
C PHE A 212 -1.64 -18.42 13.13
N PHE A 213 -2.88 -18.88 13.27
CA PHE A 213 -3.28 -19.90 14.25
C PHE A 213 -4.21 -20.93 13.61
N ASN A 214 -4.13 -22.18 14.06
CA ASN A 214 -5.08 -23.23 13.64
C ASN A 214 -6.34 -23.27 14.53
N GLN A 215 -6.41 -22.42 15.56
CA GLN A 215 -7.54 -22.32 16.49
C GLN A 215 -8.11 -20.89 16.51
N PRO A 216 -9.44 -20.75 16.64
CA PRO A 216 -10.09 -19.44 16.80
C PRO A 216 -9.67 -18.80 18.12
N GLU A 217 -9.78 -17.48 18.21
CA GLU A 217 -9.65 -16.76 19.47
C GLU A 217 -10.62 -17.33 20.52
N SER A 218 -10.13 -17.55 21.75
CA SER A 218 -10.92 -18.01 22.88
C SER A 218 -10.33 -17.47 24.18
N PRO A 219 -11.16 -16.98 25.12
CA PRO A 219 -10.67 -16.52 26.43
C PRO A 219 -10.14 -17.68 27.30
N TRP A 220 -10.41 -18.92 26.93
CA TRP A 220 -10.06 -20.12 27.71
C TRP A 220 -8.83 -20.86 27.17
N GLN A 221 -8.24 -20.40 26.06
CA GLN A 221 -7.16 -21.10 25.38
C GLN A 221 -6.05 -20.16 24.96
N ILE A 222 -4.84 -20.41 25.47
CA ILE A 222 -3.62 -19.79 24.93
C ILE A 222 -3.33 -20.44 23.59
N ARG A 223 -3.27 -19.63 22.53
CA ARG A 223 -2.92 -20.08 21.18
C ARG A 223 -1.43 -19.88 20.94
N LYS A 224 -0.80 -20.82 20.24
CA LYS A 224 0.55 -20.66 19.73
C LYS A 224 0.47 -20.41 18.23
N PRO A 225 1.07 -19.33 17.70
CA PRO A 225 1.07 -19.10 16.27
C PRO A 225 1.94 -20.16 15.58
N PHE A 226 1.50 -20.67 14.43
CA PHE A 226 2.32 -21.52 13.57
C PHE A 226 3.20 -20.70 12.61
N ASP A 227 2.85 -19.42 12.42
CA ASP A 227 3.62 -18.45 11.63
C ASP A 227 3.38 -17.05 12.22
N GLN A 228 4.40 -16.20 12.17
CA GLN A 228 4.35 -14.82 12.61
C GLN A 228 5.27 -13.98 11.73
N GLN A 229 4.75 -12.88 11.20
CA GLN A 229 5.47 -12.00 10.29
C GLN A 229 5.22 -10.54 10.65
N ASN A 230 6.17 -9.67 10.27
CA ASN A 230 5.93 -8.23 10.18
C ASN A 230 5.49 -7.90 8.74
N ILE A 231 4.39 -7.15 8.61
CA ILE A 231 3.89 -6.64 7.34
C ILE A 231 3.82 -5.10 7.38
N PRO A 232 3.89 -4.41 6.23
CA PRO A 232 4.13 -2.96 6.19
C PRO A 232 2.95 -2.10 6.66
N ASP A 233 1.73 -2.64 6.66
CA ASP A 233 0.51 -1.87 6.90
C ASP A 233 -0.64 -2.77 7.39
N THR A 234 -1.75 -2.13 7.78
CA THR A 234 -2.96 -2.80 8.29
C THR A 234 -3.86 -3.40 7.20
N THR A 235 -3.25 -3.81 6.08
CA THR A 235 -3.93 -4.53 5.00
C THR A 235 -3.20 -5.83 4.69
N TYR A 236 -3.95 -6.87 4.36
CA TYR A 236 -3.36 -8.11 3.85
C TYR A 236 -4.27 -8.79 2.85
N GLN A 237 -3.67 -9.49 1.88
CA GLN A 237 -4.37 -10.36 0.93
C GLN A 237 -3.66 -11.71 0.88
N LEU A 238 -4.33 -12.77 1.31
CA LEU A 238 -3.77 -14.11 1.43
C LEU A 238 -4.13 -14.99 0.22
N MET A 239 -3.90 -14.45 -0.98
CA MET A 239 -4.16 -15.14 -2.24
C MET A 239 -3.19 -16.31 -2.46
N ASP A 240 -1.93 -16.08 -2.18
CA ASP A 240 -0.80 -16.98 -2.40
C ASP A 240 -0.10 -17.40 -1.09
N TYR A 241 -0.77 -17.18 0.05
CA TYR A 241 -0.24 -17.58 1.35
C TYR A 241 -0.26 -19.11 1.51
N GLY A 242 0.92 -19.68 1.75
CA GLY A 242 1.11 -21.10 2.04
C GLY A 242 2.10 -21.29 3.19
N HIS A 243 1.79 -22.23 4.08
CA HIS A 243 2.67 -22.64 5.18
C HIS A 243 2.48 -24.14 5.47
N PRO A 244 3.53 -24.93 5.72
CA PRO A 244 3.40 -26.38 5.92
C PRO A 244 2.50 -26.78 7.10
N GLU A 245 2.47 -25.96 8.15
CA GLU A 245 1.65 -26.19 9.36
C GLU A 245 0.24 -25.61 9.27
N LYS A 246 -0.13 -25.01 8.12
CA LYS A 246 -1.43 -24.39 7.92
C LYS A 246 -2.51 -25.47 7.82
N GLY A 247 -3.48 -25.43 8.73
CA GLY A 247 -4.68 -26.26 8.66
C GLY A 247 -5.61 -25.87 7.52
N GLU A 248 -6.64 -26.68 7.32
CA GLU A 248 -7.74 -26.33 6.40
C GLU A 248 -8.38 -25.02 6.84
N THR A 249 -8.82 -24.90 8.09
CA THR A 249 -9.26 -23.61 8.65
C THR A 249 -8.17 -23.04 9.53
N PHE A 250 -7.88 -21.75 9.36
CA PHE A 250 -6.91 -21.01 10.16
C PHE A 250 -7.43 -19.59 10.42
N TYR A 251 -6.81 -18.94 11.41
CA TYR A 251 -7.18 -17.65 11.96
C TYR A 251 -5.95 -16.75 12.01
N ILE A 252 -6.21 -15.45 12.06
CA ILE A 252 -5.22 -14.38 11.96
C ILE A 252 -5.43 -13.44 13.14
N SER A 253 -4.34 -13.05 13.81
CA SER A 253 -4.31 -11.90 14.71
C SER A 253 -3.34 -10.88 14.13
N MET A 254 -3.81 -9.67 13.84
CA MET A 254 -3.01 -8.56 13.35
C MET A 254 -2.95 -7.47 14.43
N THR A 255 -1.76 -7.16 14.93
CA THR A 255 -1.54 -6.21 16.03
C THR A 255 -0.65 -5.05 15.58
N ALA A 256 -1.02 -3.84 15.97
CA ALA A 256 -0.25 -2.62 15.72
C ALA A 256 -0.33 -1.67 16.93
N TYR A 257 0.67 -0.82 17.11
CA TYR A 257 0.70 0.22 18.12
C TYR A 257 0.63 1.58 17.44
N TYR A 258 -0.42 2.34 17.75
CA TYR A 258 -0.70 3.63 17.15
C TYR A 258 -0.62 4.75 18.18
N LYS A 259 -0.06 5.89 17.77
CA LYS A 259 0.06 7.11 18.59
C LYS A 259 -0.57 8.28 17.82
N PRO A 260 -1.73 8.80 18.26
CA PRO A 260 -2.44 9.86 17.56
C PRO A 260 -1.75 11.22 17.73
N ASP A 261 -1.83 12.05 16.69
CA ASP A 261 -1.33 13.43 16.68
C ASP A 261 -2.23 14.37 17.51
N PHE A 262 -3.54 14.10 17.54
CA PHE A 262 -4.56 14.97 18.13
C PHE A 262 -5.46 14.24 19.11
N ASP A 263 -5.96 14.97 20.10
CA ASP A 263 -7.07 14.57 20.95
C ASP A 263 -8.38 14.53 20.14
N GLY A 264 -9.24 13.56 20.45
CA GLY A 264 -10.64 13.54 20.00
C GLY A 264 -11.11 12.17 19.55
N ALA A 265 -12.30 12.15 18.96
CA ALA A 265 -12.88 10.97 18.36
C ALA A 265 -12.12 10.58 17.09
N TYR A 266 -11.72 9.32 17.00
CA TYR A 266 -11.23 8.70 15.76
C TYR A 266 -12.32 7.80 15.20
N GLU A 267 -12.51 7.83 13.89
CA GLU A 267 -13.34 6.87 13.17
C GLU A 267 -12.44 5.79 12.59
N PHE A 268 -12.92 4.55 12.62
CA PHE A 268 -12.26 3.37 12.10
C PHE A 268 -13.21 2.62 11.18
N ASP A 269 -12.65 1.95 10.18
CA ASP A 269 -13.37 1.03 9.31
C ASP A 269 -12.70 -0.34 9.24
N LEU A 270 -13.52 -1.38 9.03
CA LEU A 270 -13.06 -2.75 8.91
C LEU A 270 -13.85 -3.48 7.82
N ALA A 271 -13.14 -3.94 6.80
CA ALA A 271 -13.66 -4.82 5.76
C ALA A 271 -12.79 -6.06 5.61
N SER A 272 -13.42 -7.20 5.33
CA SER A 272 -12.72 -8.48 5.16
C SER A 272 -13.41 -9.43 4.19
N TYR A 273 -12.65 -10.41 3.71
CA TYR A 273 -13.18 -11.67 3.17
C TYR A 273 -12.69 -12.79 4.08
N GLY A 274 -13.64 -13.44 4.73
CA GLY A 274 -13.46 -14.13 6.01
C GLY A 274 -14.33 -13.45 7.06
N THR A 275 -14.07 -13.71 8.33
CA THR A 275 -14.68 -12.97 9.46
C THR A 275 -13.64 -12.08 10.11
N SER A 276 -14.04 -10.96 10.71
CA SER A 276 -13.10 -10.08 11.41
C SER A 276 -13.72 -9.29 12.56
N LYS A 277 -12.97 -9.07 13.64
CA LYS A 277 -13.30 -8.17 14.75
C LYS A 277 -12.12 -7.26 15.03
N PHE A 278 -12.40 -6.00 15.37
CA PHE A 278 -11.38 -5.00 15.68
C PHE A 278 -11.51 -4.50 17.12
N TYR A 279 -10.39 -4.45 17.81
CA TYR A 279 -10.25 -4.07 19.21
C TYR A 279 -9.21 -2.95 19.36
N ILE A 280 -9.44 -2.07 20.33
CA ILE A 280 -8.46 -1.10 20.84
C ILE A 280 -8.30 -1.36 22.33
N ASP A 281 -7.07 -1.68 22.77
CA ASP A 281 -6.77 -2.02 24.17
C ASP A 281 -7.77 -3.03 24.77
N GLU A 282 -8.10 -4.08 24.01
CA GLU A 282 -9.08 -5.13 24.33
C GLU A 282 -10.56 -4.71 24.33
N HIS A 283 -10.88 -3.44 24.08
CA HIS A 283 -12.24 -2.99 23.85
C HIS A 283 -12.66 -3.27 22.41
N LEU A 284 -13.74 -4.02 22.22
CA LEU A 284 -14.32 -4.28 20.89
C LEU A 284 -14.89 -2.98 20.31
N VAL A 285 -14.37 -2.57 19.16
CA VAL A 285 -14.78 -1.34 18.45
C VAL A 285 -15.64 -1.67 17.23
N ILE A 286 -15.30 -2.74 16.48
CA ILE A 286 -16.06 -3.17 15.30
C ILE A 286 -16.20 -4.70 15.31
N ASP A 287 -17.42 -5.20 15.10
CA ASP A 287 -17.71 -6.63 14.91
C ASP A 287 -18.22 -6.89 13.49
N ASN A 288 -17.35 -7.41 12.62
CA ASN A 288 -17.66 -7.86 11.27
C ASN A 288 -17.51 -9.40 11.18
N ALA A 289 -17.90 -10.09 12.25
CA ALA A 289 -17.85 -11.55 12.36
C ALA A 289 -19.21 -12.15 12.79
N SER A 290 -19.97 -11.42 13.60
CA SER A 290 -21.30 -11.85 14.07
C SER A 290 -22.41 -11.64 13.04
N SER A 291 -22.25 -10.64 12.17
CA SER A 291 -23.12 -10.34 11.03
C SER A 291 -22.25 -9.75 9.93
N GLN A 292 -22.50 -10.11 8.67
CA GLN A 292 -21.76 -9.58 7.53
C GLN A 292 -22.70 -9.21 6.39
N THR A 293 -22.54 -8.01 5.84
CA THR A 293 -23.20 -7.59 4.61
C THR A 293 -22.21 -7.69 3.46
N HIS A 294 -22.55 -8.43 2.41
CA HIS A 294 -21.69 -8.60 1.24
C HIS A 294 -21.54 -7.28 0.45
N ALA A 295 -20.35 -7.05 -0.12
CA ALA A 295 -20.03 -5.91 -0.97
C ALA A 295 -19.05 -6.27 -2.10
N GLY A 296 -18.88 -5.34 -3.05
CA GLY A 296 -17.97 -5.50 -4.19
C GLY A 296 -16.47 -5.41 -3.87
N MET A 297 -16.06 -5.24 -2.60
CA MET A 297 -14.65 -5.16 -2.22
C MET A 297 -13.91 -6.49 -2.44
N PHE A 298 -12.58 -6.42 -2.55
CA PHE A 298 -11.70 -7.59 -2.70
C PHE A 298 -12.10 -8.49 -3.88
N PHE A 299 -12.21 -7.89 -5.06
CA PHE A 299 -12.66 -8.54 -6.29
C PHE A 299 -14.08 -9.12 -6.19
N GLY A 300 -14.95 -8.54 -5.36
CA GLY A 300 -16.33 -9.01 -5.19
C GLY A 300 -16.48 -10.16 -4.18
N HIS A 301 -15.54 -10.33 -3.26
CA HIS A 301 -15.62 -11.32 -2.17
C HIS A 301 -15.91 -10.70 -0.80
N GLY A 302 -15.70 -9.40 -0.63
CA GLY A 302 -15.66 -8.74 0.66
C GLY A 302 -17.01 -8.49 1.32
N SER A 303 -16.96 -8.18 2.61
CA SER A 303 -18.01 -7.44 3.29
C SER A 303 -17.99 -5.94 2.95
N ILE A 304 -19.04 -5.22 3.32
CA ILE A 304 -19.01 -3.76 3.43
C ILE A 304 -17.97 -3.33 4.49
N GLU A 305 -17.65 -2.05 4.50
CA GLU A 305 -16.89 -1.43 5.57
C GLU A 305 -17.79 -1.19 6.78
N GLU A 306 -17.57 -1.96 7.84
CA GLU A 306 -18.19 -1.69 9.13
C GLU A 306 -17.41 -0.56 9.82
N ARG A 307 -18.10 0.36 10.49
CA ARG A 307 -17.48 1.53 11.13
C ARG A 307 -17.63 1.52 12.64
N GLY A 308 -16.63 2.07 13.31
CA GLY A 308 -16.64 2.28 14.75
C GLY A 308 -15.90 3.57 15.13
N THR A 309 -16.16 4.08 16.32
CA THR A 309 -15.49 5.29 16.83
C THR A 309 -14.87 5.04 18.18
N TYR A 310 -13.71 5.67 18.44
CA TYR A 310 -13.01 5.56 19.71
C TYR A 310 -12.38 6.90 20.11
N GLU A 311 -12.49 7.28 21.38
CA GLU A 311 -11.88 8.50 21.90
C GLU A 311 -10.39 8.28 22.19
N MET A 312 -9.54 9.11 21.59
CA MET A 312 -8.09 8.99 21.74
C MET A 312 -7.46 10.29 22.24
N LYS A 313 -6.34 10.14 22.95
CA LYS A 313 -5.53 11.23 23.48
C LYS A 313 -4.22 11.33 22.74
N SER A 314 -3.91 12.55 22.30
CA SER A 314 -2.65 12.86 21.62
C SER A 314 -1.49 12.33 22.44
N ASN A 315 -0.54 11.72 21.74
CA ASN A 315 0.65 11.12 22.32
C ASN A 315 0.47 9.89 23.24
N GLN A 316 -0.74 9.41 23.49
CA GLN A 316 -0.96 8.13 24.15
C GLN A 316 -0.84 6.98 23.14
N THR A 317 -0.15 5.90 23.50
CA THR A 317 -0.05 4.72 22.64
C THR A 317 -1.25 3.81 22.87
N TYR A 318 -1.88 3.36 21.79
CA TYR A 318 -3.00 2.43 21.79
C TYR A 318 -2.64 1.16 21.01
N ARG A 319 -3.06 -0.01 21.51
CA ARG A 319 -2.89 -1.28 20.81
C ARG A 319 -4.11 -1.56 19.94
N LEU A 320 -3.91 -1.51 18.64
CA LEU A 320 -4.87 -1.90 17.61
C LEU A 320 -4.75 -3.41 17.38
N ARG A 321 -5.85 -4.16 17.47
CA ARG A 321 -5.86 -5.60 17.25
C ARG A 321 -7.04 -6.02 16.38
N VAL A 322 -6.76 -6.73 15.29
CA VAL A 322 -7.77 -7.38 14.46
C VAL A 322 -7.65 -8.89 14.61
N GLU A 323 -8.74 -9.54 14.98
CA GLU A 323 -8.86 -11.00 14.93
C GLU A 323 -9.71 -11.38 13.72
N ALA A 324 -9.20 -12.27 12.89
CA ALA A 324 -9.87 -12.67 11.67
C ALA A 324 -9.80 -14.18 11.42
N GLY A 325 -10.75 -14.68 10.64
CA GLY A 325 -10.73 -16.03 10.09
C GLY A 325 -10.40 -16.01 8.60
N ARG A 326 -9.89 -17.13 8.06
CA ARG A 326 -9.69 -17.28 6.61
C ARG A 326 -11.00 -17.11 5.84
N ALA A 327 -10.92 -17.02 4.51
CA ALA A 327 -12.08 -16.91 3.62
C ALA A 327 -13.25 -17.86 3.94
N SER A 328 -12.99 -19.11 4.30
CA SER A 328 -14.03 -20.11 4.60
C SER A 328 -14.82 -19.84 5.87
N THR A 329 -14.41 -18.90 6.72
CA THR A 329 -15.19 -18.47 7.88
C THR A 329 -16.23 -17.41 7.52
N SER A 330 -16.17 -16.81 6.33
CA SER A 330 -17.10 -15.75 5.91
C SER A 330 -18.55 -16.23 5.94
N LEU A 331 -19.44 -15.35 6.40
CA LEU A 331 -20.88 -15.53 6.38
C LEU A 331 -21.51 -15.06 5.06
N THR A 332 -20.72 -14.45 4.16
CA THR A 332 -21.19 -13.94 2.88
C THR A 332 -20.92 -14.94 1.75
N THR A 333 -21.81 -14.94 0.75
CA THR A 333 -21.61 -15.69 -0.49
C THR A 333 -21.47 -14.70 -1.64
N GLY A 334 -20.34 -14.76 -2.32
CA GLY A 334 -20.03 -13.93 -3.49
C GLY A 334 -19.25 -14.76 -4.49
N SER A 335 -19.52 -14.56 -5.78
CA SER A 335 -18.82 -15.24 -6.87
C SER A 335 -17.85 -14.28 -7.55
N SER A 336 -16.57 -14.64 -7.58
CA SER A 336 -15.55 -13.94 -8.36
C SER A 336 -14.61 -14.96 -9.00
N PHE A 337 -13.96 -14.55 -10.08
CA PHE A 337 -13.03 -15.38 -10.85
C PHE A 337 -11.63 -15.45 -10.23
N ILE A 338 -11.34 -14.62 -9.22
CA ILE A 338 -10.00 -14.51 -8.61
C ILE A 338 -10.04 -15.09 -7.19
N PRO A 339 -9.50 -16.30 -6.95
CA PRO A 339 -9.58 -16.93 -5.64
C PRO A 339 -8.65 -16.26 -4.61
N ILE A 340 -9.19 -15.96 -3.43
CA ILE A 340 -8.45 -15.47 -2.25
C ILE A 340 -8.64 -16.44 -1.08
N PRO A 341 -8.13 -17.69 -1.16
CA PRO A 341 -8.53 -18.77 -0.25
C PRO A 341 -8.14 -18.51 1.22
N GLY A 342 -7.09 -17.73 1.46
CA GLY A 342 -6.69 -17.33 2.80
C GLY A 342 -7.49 -16.15 3.38
N GLY A 343 -8.29 -15.46 2.56
CA GLY A 343 -9.01 -14.25 2.97
C GLY A 343 -8.19 -12.97 2.85
N THR A 344 -8.80 -11.87 3.27
CA THR A 344 -8.24 -10.51 3.18
C THR A 344 -8.81 -9.67 4.30
N CYS A 345 -8.08 -8.64 4.71
CA CYS A 345 -8.56 -7.66 5.68
C CYS A 345 -7.97 -6.29 5.35
N ARG A 346 -8.76 -5.26 5.67
CA ARG A 346 -8.35 -3.87 5.66
C ARG A 346 -8.89 -3.21 6.92
N LEU A 347 -7.99 -2.62 7.71
CA LEU A 347 -8.34 -1.74 8.82
C LEU A 347 -7.86 -0.32 8.48
N GLY A 348 -8.79 0.62 8.43
CA GLY A 348 -8.54 2.05 8.27
C GLY A 348 -8.92 2.84 9.51
N GLY A 349 -8.37 4.05 9.62
CA GLY A 349 -8.81 4.99 10.65
C GLY A 349 -8.20 6.38 10.53
N CYS A 350 -8.95 7.38 10.97
CA CYS A 350 -8.49 8.76 11.01
C CYS A 350 -9.22 9.57 12.09
N LEU A 351 -8.71 10.77 12.39
CA LEU A 351 -9.40 11.71 13.25
C LEU A 351 -10.77 12.06 12.64
N LYS A 352 -11.84 12.00 13.44
CA LYS A 352 -13.19 12.36 13.02
C LYS A 352 -13.45 13.84 13.36
N PHE A 353 -13.80 14.62 12.34
CA PHE A 353 -14.26 15.99 12.53
C PHE A 353 -15.16 16.41 11.36
N GLU A 354 -16.00 17.42 11.62
CA GLU A 354 -16.85 17.98 10.58
C GLU A 354 -16.02 18.73 9.53
N PRO A 355 -16.25 18.53 8.22
CA PRO A 355 -15.48 19.19 7.16
C PRO A 355 -15.39 20.71 7.31
N ALA A 356 -16.49 21.36 7.73
CA ALA A 356 -16.53 22.81 7.97
C ALA A 356 -15.55 23.25 9.07
N GLU A 357 -15.36 22.44 10.12
CA GLU A 357 -14.39 22.73 11.16
C GLU A 357 -12.96 22.58 10.64
N GLY A 358 -12.68 21.52 9.86
CA GLY A 358 -11.39 21.31 9.21
C GLY A 358 -10.99 22.46 8.29
N ILE A 359 -11.93 22.96 7.46
CA ILE A 359 -11.74 24.14 6.61
C ILE A 359 -11.43 25.38 7.45
N ARG A 360 -12.16 25.59 8.55
CA ARG A 360 -11.93 26.74 9.44
C ARG A 360 -10.54 26.70 10.06
N ARG A 361 -10.12 25.56 10.62
CA ARG A 361 -8.77 25.40 11.20
C ARG A 361 -7.67 25.63 10.16
N ALA A 362 -7.83 25.06 8.97
CA ALA A 362 -6.92 25.27 7.85
C ALA A 362 -6.81 26.75 7.45
N ALA A 363 -7.94 27.45 7.31
CA ALA A 363 -7.96 28.88 6.98
C ALA A 363 -7.33 29.74 8.09
N ASP A 364 -7.58 29.40 9.36
CA ASP A 364 -7.00 30.10 10.51
C ASP A 364 -5.48 29.87 10.61
N LEU A 365 -4.98 28.69 10.24
CA LEU A 365 -3.54 28.43 10.15
C LEU A 365 -2.92 29.19 8.96
N ALA A 366 -3.54 29.15 7.79
CA ALA A 366 -3.03 29.83 6.59
C ALA A 366 -2.84 31.34 6.79
N LYS A 367 -3.72 31.99 7.57
CA LYS A 367 -3.59 33.43 7.91
C LYS A 367 -2.38 33.74 8.77
N LYS A 368 -1.84 32.77 9.52
CA LYS A 368 -0.71 32.95 10.44
C LYS A 368 0.64 32.73 9.76
N CYS A 369 0.68 32.04 8.63
CA CYS A 369 1.91 31.66 7.94
C CYS A 369 2.10 32.49 6.67
N LYS A 370 3.31 33.02 6.48
CA LYS A 370 3.67 33.78 5.26
C LYS A 370 3.61 32.89 4.01
N HIS A 371 4.03 31.63 4.15
CA HIS A 371 3.98 30.64 3.08
C HIS A 371 3.03 29.51 3.48
N THR A 372 2.07 29.22 2.60
CA THR A 372 1.10 28.14 2.78
C THR A 372 1.12 27.22 1.57
N PHE A 373 1.36 25.94 1.80
CA PHE A 373 1.30 24.87 0.81
C PHE A 373 -0.02 24.12 0.98
N VAL A 374 -0.89 24.17 -0.02
CA VAL A 374 -2.13 23.37 -0.04
C VAL A 374 -1.89 22.13 -0.90
N VAL A 375 -1.85 20.96 -0.28
CA VAL A 375 -1.53 19.67 -0.91
C VAL A 375 -2.81 18.84 -1.03
N VAL A 376 -3.34 18.79 -2.25
CA VAL A 376 -4.59 18.10 -2.58
C VAL A 376 -4.36 17.21 -3.80
N GLY A 377 -5.17 16.15 -3.92
CA GLY A 377 -5.10 15.22 -5.03
C GLY A 377 -6.03 14.04 -4.79
N LEU A 378 -5.93 13.07 -5.69
CA LEU A 378 -6.56 11.77 -5.55
C LEU A 378 -5.57 10.80 -4.88
N ASN A 379 -5.97 9.55 -4.72
CA ASN A 379 -5.14 8.47 -4.21
C ASN A 379 -5.48 7.14 -4.89
N ALA A 380 -4.83 6.06 -4.45
CA ALA A 380 -5.03 4.72 -4.97
C ALA A 380 -6.42 4.12 -4.72
N ASP A 381 -7.27 4.73 -3.88
CA ASP A 381 -8.66 4.27 -3.71
C ASP A 381 -9.56 4.78 -4.83
N LEU A 382 -9.29 6.00 -5.29
CA LEU A 382 -10.04 6.73 -6.33
C LEU A 382 -9.54 6.44 -7.74
N GLU A 383 -8.24 6.21 -7.93
CA GLU A 383 -7.63 5.84 -9.21
C GLU A 383 -6.98 4.45 -9.09
N LYS A 384 -7.74 3.42 -9.51
CA LYS A 384 -7.31 2.02 -9.43
C LYS A 384 -7.87 1.17 -10.56
N GLU A 385 -7.21 0.05 -10.79
CA GLU A 385 -7.72 -1.01 -11.64
C GLU A 385 -9.11 -1.49 -11.22
N GLY A 386 -9.96 -1.76 -12.21
CA GLY A 386 -11.26 -2.40 -12.02
C GLY A 386 -12.43 -1.45 -11.71
N LYS A 387 -12.19 -0.14 -11.55
CA LYS A 387 -13.26 0.86 -11.41
C LYS A 387 -12.86 2.21 -12.03
N ASP A 388 -13.70 2.72 -12.92
CA ASP A 388 -13.58 4.09 -13.42
C ASP A 388 -14.08 5.11 -12.39
N ARG A 389 -13.54 6.33 -12.43
CA ARG A 389 -14.06 7.44 -11.63
C ARG A 389 -15.45 7.83 -12.11
N GLU A 390 -16.34 8.07 -11.15
CA GLU A 390 -17.73 8.48 -11.44
C GLU A 390 -17.82 9.92 -11.95
N SER A 391 -16.87 10.78 -11.56
CA SER A 391 -16.79 12.16 -12.04
C SER A 391 -15.36 12.71 -12.01
N MET A 392 -15.17 13.89 -12.61
CA MET A 392 -13.94 14.70 -12.48
C MET A 392 -13.93 15.58 -11.22
N GLY A 393 -14.97 15.54 -10.39
CA GLY A 393 -15.05 16.28 -9.14
C GLY A 393 -13.93 15.89 -8.17
N ARG A 394 -13.63 16.79 -7.23
CA ARG A 394 -12.85 16.43 -6.05
C ARG A 394 -13.83 15.82 -5.04
N GLU A 395 -13.55 14.64 -4.53
CA GLU A 395 -14.34 14.04 -3.46
C GLU A 395 -13.90 14.62 -2.10
N GLY A 396 -14.87 14.87 -1.21
CA GLY A 396 -14.66 15.54 0.08
C GLY A 396 -15.29 16.92 0.15
#